data_AF-A0A8T0A8S2-F1
#
_entry.id   AF-A0A8T0A8S2-F1
#
_cell.length_a   1.000
_cell.length_b   1.000
_cell.length_c   1.000
_cell.angle_alpha   90.00
_cell.angle_beta   90.00
_cell.angle_gamma   90.00
#
_symmetry.space_group_name_H-M   'P 1'
#
loop_
_entity.id
_entity.type
_entity.pdbx_description
1 polymer ?
#
loop_
_entity_poly.entity_id
_entity_poly.type
_entity_poly.pdbx_seq_one_letter_code
_entity_poly.pdbx_strand_id
1 'polypeptide(L)'
;MDHLGAGPGQVCGGMGHVKHANTEVQKICDEVKPQVEAKAGKNFGVFKAIAFSTQTVAGTNYFIKVHVGEKEYLHLRVFRSLPCAGYKISLQEIQKSKTSADPIEYF
;
A
#
# COMPACT_ATOMS: atom_id res chain seq x y z
N MET A 1 -0.04 -25.73 30.40
CA MET A 1 -0.43 -26.23 29.06
C MET A 1 -0.55 -25.03 28.16
N ASP A 2 0.62 -24.50 27.85
CA ASP A 2 0.85 -23.13 27.42
C ASP A 2 1.16 -23.26 25.94
N HIS A 3 0.11 -23.23 25.12
CA HIS A 3 0.27 -23.20 23.67
C HIS A 3 0.79 -21.82 23.25
N LEU A 4 2.10 -21.66 23.33
CA LEU A 4 2.85 -20.68 22.57
C LEU A 4 2.72 -21.05 21.08
N GLY A 5 1.64 -20.59 20.47
CA GLY A 5 1.49 -20.57 19.02
C GLY A 5 2.48 -19.57 18.44
N ALA A 6 3.64 -20.06 18.02
CA ALA A 6 4.52 -19.34 17.11
C ALA A 6 3.72 -19.04 15.82
N GLY A 7 3.27 -17.79 15.67
CA GLY A 7 2.76 -17.29 14.39
C GLY A 7 3.88 -17.35 13.35
N PRO A 8 3.58 -17.70 12.08
CA PRO A 8 4.60 -17.90 11.07
C PRO A 8 5.48 -16.66 10.96
N GLY A 9 6.78 -16.89 11.10
CA GLY A 9 7.81 -15.86 11.03
C GLY A 9 7.60 -15.02 9.77
N GLN A 10 7.59 -13.71 9.96
CA GLN A 10 7.64 -12.74 8.89
C GLN A 10 8.97 -12.93 8.16
N VAL A 11 8.95 -13.79 7.15
CA VAL A 11 10.10 -14.07 6.28
C VAL A 11 10.50 -12.77 5.59
N CYS A 12 11.76 -12.38 5.73
CA CYS A 12 12.33 -11.25 5.02
C CYS A 12 12.13 -11.46 3.50
N GLY A 13 11.32 -10.61 2.87
CA GLY A 13 10.98 -10.67 1.44
C GLY A 13 9.53 -11.07 1.12
N GLY A 14 8.78 -11.64 2.07
CA GLY A 14 7.37 -11.99 1.89
C GLY A 14 6.43 -10.79 2.02
N MET A 15 5.41 -10.70 1.17
CA MET A 15 4.31 -9.76 1.39
C MET A 15 3.55 -10.18 2.67
N GLY A 16 3.39 -9.25 3.60
CA GLY A 16 2.68 -9.50 4.85
C GLY A 16 1.17 -9.73 4.64
N HIS A 17 0.47 -10.03 5.74
CA HIS A 17 -0.99 -10.12 5.72
C HIS A 17 -1.62 -8.78 5.30
N VAL A 18 -2.66 -8.86 4.49
CA VAL A 18 -3.50 -7.70 4.15
C VAL A 18 -4.20 -7.20 5.42
N LYS A 19 -4.09 -5.91 5.68
CA LYS A 19 -4.67 -5.20 6.82
C LYS A 19 -5.58 -4.08 6.32
N HIS A 20 -6.54 -3.67 7.13
CA HIS A 20 -7.35 -2.47 6.86
C HIS A 20 -6.48 -1.22 6.90
N ALA A 21 -6.70 -0.30 5.95
CA ALA A 21 -5.97 0.96 5.94
C ALA A 21 -6.26 1.77 7.20
N ASN A 22 -5.20 2.33 7.77
CA ASN A 22 -5.25 3.21 8.93
C ASN A 22 -4.93 4.66 8.51
N THR A 23 -4.96 5.58 9.47
CA THR A 23 -4.67 7.00 9.23
C THR A 23 -3.26 7.23 8.69
N GLU A 24 -2.27 6.41 9.06
CA GLU A 24 -0.90 6.53 8.51
C GLU A 24 -0.88 6.19 7.02
N VAL A 25 -1.48 5.07 6.63
CA VAL A 25 -1.57 4.65 5.23
C VAL A 25 -2.36 5.65 4.39
N GLN A 26 -3.44 6.21 4.93
CA GLN A 26 -4.17 7.28 4.27
C GLN A 26 -3.28 8.51 4.04
N LYS A 27 -2.49 8.94 5.04
CA LYS A 27 -1.53 10.05 4.86
C LYS A 27 -0.48 9.76 3.78
N ILE A 28 0.05 8.54 3.74
CA ILE A 28 0.97 8.10 2.67
C ILE A 28 0.29 8.25 1.31
N CYS A 29 -0.97 7.80 1.19
CA CYS A 29 -1.78 7.95 -0.01
C CYS A 29 -1.97 9.42 -0.41
N ASP A 30 -2.36 10.28 0.52
CA ASP A 30 -2.54 11.72 0.26
C ASP A 30 -1.23 12.39 -0.19
N GLU A 31 -0.08 12.01 0.37
CA GLU A 31 1.22 12.55 -0.02
C GLU A 31 1.62 12.13 -1.45
N VAL A 32 1.31 10.89 -1.85
CA VAL A 32 1.59 10.41 -3.22
C VAL A 32 0.47 10.69 -4.21
N LYS A 33 -0.71 11.15 -3.77
CA LYS A 33 -1.88 11.46 -4.62
C LYS A 33 -1.53 12.28 -5.86
N PRO A 34 -0.80 13.41 -5.79
CA PRO A 34 -0.46 14.17 -7.01
C PRO A 34 0.37 13.36 -8.01
N GLN A 35 1.25 12.48 -7.53
CA GLN A 35 2.04 11.58 -8.39
C GLN A 35 1.17 10.49 -9.01
N VAL A 36 0.20 9.97 -8.25
CA VAL A 36 -0.77 8.97 -8.74
C VAL A 36 -1.64 9.57 -9.83
N GLU A 37 -2.15 10.78 -9.66
CA GLU A 37 -2.98 11.47 -10.65
C GLU A 37 -2.21 11.77 -11.93
N ALA A 38 -0.98 12.26 -11.80
CA ALA A 38 -0.08 12.48 -12.94
C ALA A 38 0.20 11.18 -13.71
N LYS A 39 0.49 10.07 -13.01
CA LYS A 39 0.77 8.76 -13.63
C LYS A 39 -0.50 8.08 -14.15
N ALA A 40 -1.66 8.35 -13.55
CA ALA A 40 -2.95 7.88 -14.02
C ALA A 40 -3.47 8.66 -15.23
N GLY A 41 -3.06 9.92 -15.38
CA GLY A 41 -3.58 10.85 -16.38
C GLY A 41 -4.98 11.36 -16.07
N LYS A 42 -5.43 11.23 -14.80
CA LYS A 42 -6.74 11.70 -14.33
C LYS A 42 -6.67 12.13 -12.87
N ASN A 43 -7.53 13.09 -12.52
CA ASN A 43 -7.71 13.53 -11.14
C ASN A 43 -8.78 12.68 -10.45
N PHE A 44 -8.58 12.36 -9.17
CA PHE A 44 -9.48 11.54 -8.39
C PHE A 44 -10.15 12.37 -7.30
N GLY A 45 -11.46 12.60 -7.46
CA GLY A 45 -12.27 13.32 -6.47
C GLY A 45 -12.40 12.55 -5.15
N VAL A 46 -12.37 11.21 -5.20
CA VAL A 46 -12.31 10.32 -4.04
C VAL A 46 -10.94 9.64 -4.03
N PHE A 47 -10.27 9.58 -2.89
CA PHE A 47 -8.98 8.89 -2.77
C PHE A 47 -8.83 8.30 -1.37
N LYS A 48 -9.49 7.16 -1.13
CA LYS A 48 -9.58 6.56 0.20
C LYS A 48 -8.84 5.22 0.24
N ALA A 49 -7.83 5.11 1.08
CA ALA A 49 -7.19 3.83 1.36
C ALA A 49 -8.18 2.89 2.08
N ILE A 50 -8.31 1.67 1.58
CA ILE A 50 -9.24 0.66 2.11
C ILE A 50 -8.49 -0.44 2.82
N ALA A 51 -7.44 -0.95 2.18
CA ALA A 51 -6.61 -2.02 2.68
C ALA A 51 -5.16 -1.82 2.23
N PHE A 52 -4.23 -2.42 2.94
CA PHE A 52 -2.82 -2.40 2.58
C PHE A 52 -2.12 -3.68 2.99
N SER A 53 -1.01 -3.97 2.33
CA SER A 53 -0.02 -4.94 2.78
C SER A 53 1.37 -4.29 2.75
N THR A 54 2.29 -4.82 3.54
CA THR A 54 3.67 -4.33 3.61
C THR A 54 4.64 -5.44 3.33
N GLN A 55 5.74 -5.12 2.67
CA GLN A 55 6.87 -6.01 2.45
C GLN A 55 8.16 -5.33 2.94
N THR A 56 8.87 -5.99 3.84
CA THR A 56 10.15 -5.53 4.37
C THR A 56 11.27 -5.80 3.36
N VAL A 57 12.02 -4.76 3.00
CA VAL A 57 13.20 -4.78 2.12
C VAL A 57 14.31 -3.92 2.76
N ALA A 58 15.21 -3.30 1.98
CA ALA A 58 16.06 -2.19 2.46
C ALA A 58 15.24 -0.89 2.69
N GLY A 59 14.14 -1.02 3.44
CA GLY A 59 13.03 -0.09 3.51
C GLY A 59 11.72 -0.86 3.65
N THR A 60 10.59 -0.22 3.38
CA THR A 60 9.27 -0.87 3.41
C THR A 60 8.50 -0.54 2.14
N ASN A 61 8.12 -1.57 1.39
CA ASN A 61 7.13 -1.43 0.32
C ASN A 61 5.73 -1.51 0.94
N TYR A 62 4.89 -0.54 0.64
CA TYR A 62 3.47 -0.51 0.96
C TYR A 62 2.68 -0.77 -0.33
N PHE A 63 1.87 -1.81 -0.31
CA PHE A 63 0.91 -2.14 -1.35
C PHE A 63 -0.46 -1.72 -0.85
N ILE A 64 -1.02 -0.64 -1.39
CA ILE A 64 -2.21 0.02 -0.84
C ILE A 64 -3.33 -0.04 -1.86
N LYS A 65 -4.48 -0.58 -1.45
CA LYS A 65 -5.72 -0.54 -2.20
C LYS A 65 -6.47 0.73 -1.89
N VAL A 66 -6.66 1.57 -2.90
CA VAL A 66 -7.32 2.87 -2.80
C VAL A 66 -8.61 2.84 -3.60
N HIS A 67 -9.72 3.20 -2.95
CA HIS A 67 -10.98 3.48 -3.61
C HIS A 67 -10.95 4.88 -4.19
N VAL A 68 -11.24 4.99 -5.49
CA VAL A 68 -11.16 6.25 -6.22
C VAL A 68 -12.50 6.76 -6.76
N GLY A 69 -13.60 6.10 -6.38
CA GLY A 69 -14.96 6.45 -6.77
C GLY A 69 -15.74 5.24 -7.28
N GLU A 70 -17.06 5.30 -7.17
CA GLU A 70 -18.00 4.26 -7.63
C GLU A 70 -17.52 2.82 -7.31
N LYS A 71 -17.11 2.08 -8.34
CA LYS A 71 -16.58 0.70 -8.26
C LYS A 71 -15.12 0.60 -8.70
N GLU A 72 -14.43 1.72 -8.82
CA GLU A 72 -13.04 1.77 -9.28
C GLU A 72 -12.06 1.81 -8.11
N TYR A 73 -11.04 0.96 -8.20
CA TYR A 73 -9.96 0.86 -7.23
C TYR A 73 -8.61 0.95 -7.94
N LEU A 74 -7.64 1.48 -7.22
CA LEU A 74 -6.23 1.48 -7.60
C LEU A 74 -5.44 0.67 -6.60
N HIS A 75 -4.44 -0.07 -7.07
CA HIS A 75 -3.39 -0.58 -6.20
C HIS A 75 -2.15 0.30 -6.37
N LEU A 76 -1.63 0.81 -5.27
CA LEU A 76 -0.45 1.66 -5.24
C LEU A 76 0.69 0.86 -4.62
N ARG A 77 1.87 0.95 -5.22
CA ARG A 77 3.11 0.50 -4.60
C ARG A 77 3.92 1.72 -4.20
N VAL A 78 4.07 1.91 -2.91
CA VAL A 78 4.78 3.04 -2.32
C VAL A 78 5.97 2.53 -1.55
N PHE A 79 7.15 3.09 -1.81
CA PHE A 79 8.35 2.77 -1.06
C PHE A 79 8.57 3.80 0.03
N ARG A 80 8.79 3.32 1.26
CA ARG A 80 9.25 4.11 2.40
C ARG A 80 10.69 3.74 2.71
N SER A 81 11.59 4.73 2.63
CA SER A 81 13.00 4.54 2.97
C SER A 81 13.19 4.35 4.49
N LEU A 82 14.31 3.76 4.86
CA LEU A 82 14.69 3.53 6.26
C LEU A 82 14.87 4.87 7.02
N PRO A 83 14.76 4.85 8.37
CA PRO A 83 14.96 6.02 9.21
C PRO A 83 16.28 6.74 8.93
N CYS A 84 17.37 5.98 8.76
CA CYS A 84 18.70 6.53 8.46
C CYS A 84 18.77 7.27 7.11
N ALA A 85 17.82 7.03 6.21
CA ALA A 85 17.70 7.68 4.91
C ALA A 85 16.64 8.81 4.90
N GLY A 86 16.11 9.18 6.07
CA GLY A 86 15.21 10.32 6.25
C GLY A 86 13.72 10.04 6.00
N TYR A 87 13.27 8.78 6.11
CA TYR A 87 11.84 8.40 5.98
C TYR A 87 11.13 8.95 4.73
N LYS A 88 11.82 8.90 3.59
CA LYS A 88 11.27 9.39 2.32
C LYS A 88 10.23 8.42 1.78
N ILE A 89 9.10 8.95 1.35
CA ILE A 89 8.04 8.23 0.65
C ILE A 89 8.18 8.48 -0.85
N SER A 90 8.00 7.43 -1.65
CA SER A 90 8.05 7.57 -3.11
C SER A 90 7.10 6.56 -3.77
N LEU A 91 6.24 7.06 -4.66
CA LEU A 91 5.39 6.20 -5.48
C LEU A 91 6.28 5.41 -6.46
N GLN A 92 6.24 4.09 -6.39
CA GLN A 92 6.95 3.22 -7.33
C GLN A 92 6.06 2.92 -8.52
N GLU A 93 4.89 2.34 -8.27
CA GLU A 93 4.00 1.86 -9.33
C GLU A 93 2.52 2.02 -8.95
N ILE A 94 1.66 2.10 -9.97
CA ILE A 94 0.21 2.09 -9.83
C ILE A 94 -0.38 1.04 -10.77
N GLN A 95 -1.36 0.29 -10.27
CA GLN A 95 -2.25 -0.51 -11.10
C GLN A 95 -3.63 0.14 -11.14
N LYS A 96 -4.09 0.38 -12.36
CA LYS A 96 -5.41 0.95 -12.68
C LYS A 96 -6.41 -0.17 -12.93
N SER A 97 -7.71 0.18 -12.96
CA SER A 97 -8.80 -0.73 -13.30
C SER A 97 -8.92 -1.97 -12.39
N LYS A 98 -8.65 -1.80 -11.10
CA LYS A 98 -8.88 -2.84 -10.09
C LYS A 98 -10.28 -2.70 -9.49
N THR A 99 -10.79 -3.80 -8.96
CA THR A 99 -12.09 -3.88 -8.28
C THR A 99 -11.91 -4.14 -6.79
N SER A 100 -13.00 -4.06 -6.01
CA SER A 100 -12.98 -4.41 -4.58
C SER A 100 -12.62 -5.87 -4.32
N ALA A 101 -12.86 -6.76 -5.28
CA ALA A 101 -12.57 -8.19 -5.16
C ALA A 101 -11.10 -8.54 -5.46
N ASP A 102 -10.37 -7.69 -6.20
CA ASP A 102 -8.96 -7.94 -6.52
C ASP A 102 -8.10 -7.98 -5.25
N PRO A 103 -7.35 -9.07 -5.00
CA PRO A 103 -6.43 -9.14 -3.87
C PRO A 103 -5.25 -8.18 -4.05
N ILE A 104 -4.65 -7.76 -2.94
CA ILE A 104 -3.39 -7.01 -2.96
C ILE A 104 -2.27 -8.01 -3.21
N GLU A 105 -1.61 -7.89 -4.35
CA GLU A 105 -0.50 -8.73 -4.77
C GLU A 105 0.73 -7.88 -5.09
N TYR A 106 1.89 -8.53 -5.22
CA TYR A 106 3.12 -7.87 -5.65
C TYR A 106 3.06 -7.53 -7.14
N PHE A 107 3.51 -6.33 -7.50
CA PHE A 107 3.69 -5.86 -8.87
C PHE A 107 4.89 -4.92 -8.94
#